data_AF-A0A3A5W521-F1
#
_entry.id   AF-A0A3A5W521-F1
#
_cell.length_a   1.000
_cell.length_b   1.000
_cell.length_c   1.000
_cell.angle_alpha   90.00
_cell.angle_beta   90.00
_cell.angle_gamma   90.00
#
_symmetry.space_group_name_H-M   'P 1'
#
loop_
_entity.id
_entity.type
_entity.pdbx_description
1 polymer ?
#
loop_
_entity_poly.entity_id
_entity_poly.type
_entity_poly.pdbx_seq_one_letter_code
_entity_poly.pdbx_strand_id
1 'polypeptide(L)'
;MPNHIAPKPGAWDGEARPLFLAPMAGVSDLPFRLLAKACGADVTITEFTNSTALSREAAVSWRKMESHETEVPFIPQIFGGDAGDMATAAEMLAETADIIDLNFGCPAPKVTKICAGAALMGEPDNLVSMVDGIIQRVDTPITAKMRLGTGQGANNALEICKSLEDVGTARLCVHGRTLRQRYSGEADWTSIKAVVDGVETPV
;
A
#
# COMPACT_ATOMS: atom_id res chain seq x y z
N MET A 1 -17.66 4.54 7.82
CA MET A 1 -16.25 4.55 7.40
C MET A 1 -15.41 4.16 8.61
N PRO A 2 -14.32 3.41 8.41
CA PRO A 2 -13.38 3.10 9.48
C PRO A 2 -12.88 4.41 10.08
N ASN A 3 -12.75 4.49 11.41
CA ASN A 3 -12.38 5.73 12.11
C ASN A 3 -11.01 6.33 11.69
N HIS A 4 -10.25 5.60 10.87
CA HIS A 4 -8.87 5.90 10.51
C HIS A 4 -8.67 6.34 9.05
N ILE A 5 -9.71 6.32 8.22
CA ILE A 5 -9.62 6.75 6.80
C ILE A 5 -10.47 7.99 6.61
N ALA A 6 -9.79 9.12 6.46
CA ALA A 6 -10.44 10.39 6.15
C ALA A 6 -10.95 10.39 4.69
N PRO A 7 -12.06 11.12 4.41
CA PRO A 7 -12.53 11.32 3.04
C PRO A 7 -11.47 12.07 2.21
N LYS A 8 -11.60 11.99 0.88
CA LYS A 8 -10.67 12.65 -0.03
C LYS A 8 -10.65 14.16 0.26
N PRO A 9 -9.46 14.73 0.51
CA PRO A 9 -9.36 16.15 0.76
C PRO A 9 -9.69 16.96 -0.50
N GLY A 10 -10.27 18.15 -0.29
CA GLY A 10 -10.45 19.14 -1.35
C GLY A 10 -9.14 19.85 -1.72
N ALA A 11 -9.26 20.99 -2.41
CA ALA A 11 -8.13 21.89 -2.61
C ALA A 11 -7.52 22.30 -1.26
N TRP A 12 -6.19 22.36 -1.17
CA TRP A 12 -5.50 22.75 0.05
C TRP A 12 -5.58 24.27 0.25
N ASP A 13 -6.09 24.70 1.40
CA ASP A 13 -6.25 26.09 1.81
C ASP A 13 -5.38 26.48 3.03
N GLY A 14 -4.49 25.58 3.44
CA GLY A 14 -3.61 25.76 4.59
C GLY A 14 -4.05 24.95 5.82
N GLU A 15 -5.11 24.16 5.69
CA GLU A 15 -5.51 23.20 6.70
C GLU A 15 -4.46 22.10 6.89
N ALA A 16 -4.45 21.51 8.10
CA ALA A 16 -3.59 20.38 8.41
C ALA A 16 -3.98 19.17 7.54
N ARG A 17 -2.96 18.50 6.99
CA ARG A 17 -3.09 17.25 6.23
C ARG A 17 -2.32 16.15 6.98
N PRO A 18 -2.84 14.93 7.07
CA PRO A 18 -2.17 13.84 7.76
C PRO A 18 -0.81 13.53 7.12
N LEU A 19 0.21 13.37 7.96
CA LEU A 19 1.56 12.97 7.59
C LEU A 19 1.73 11.46 7.78
N PHE A 20 2.03 10.79 6.68
CA PHE A 20 2.24 9.34 6.65
C PHE A 20 3.73 9.02 6.62
N LEU A 21 4.19 8.21 7.57
CA LEU A 21 5.48 7.53 7.45
C LEU A 21 5.34 6.39 6.43
N ALA A 22 6.15 6.46 5.37
CA ALA A 22 6.16 5.43 4.33
C ALA A 22 6.75 4.10 4.83
N PRO A 23 6.28 2.96 4.29
CA PRO A 23 6.82 1.64 4.60
C PRO A 23 8.20 1.45 3.96
N MET A 24 9.20 1.08 4.76
CA MET A 24 10.60 0.95 4.36
C MET A 24 11.21 -0.31 4.97
N ALA A 25 11.40 -1.35 4.16
CA ALA A 25 12.01 -2.61 4.61
C ALA A 25 13.40 -2.39 5.24
N GLY A 26 13.60 -2.93 6.43
CA GLY A 26 14.80 -2.77 7.26
C GLY A 26 14.94 -1.41 7.94
N VAL A 27 13.91 -0.55 7.90
CA VAL A 27 13.93 0.79 8.50
C VAL A 27 12.69 1.06 9.34
N SER A 28 11.49 0.83 8.81
CA SER A 28 10.22 1.12 9.50
C SER A 28 9.77 -0.02 10.43
N ASP A 29 10.67 -0.50 11.28
CA ASP A 29 10.36 -1.43 12.36
C ASP A 29 9.59 -0.73 13.49
N LEU A 30 9.08 -1.50 14.45
CA LEU A 30 8.20 -0.95 15.50
C LEU A 30 8.85 0.21 16.28
N PRO A 31 10.10 0.11 16.78
CA PRO A 31 10.76 1.23 17.45
C PRO A 31 10.84 2.50 16.60
N PHE A 32 11.17 2.39 15.31
CA PHE A 32 11.24 3.54 14.42
C PHE A 32 9.87 4.18 14.18
N ARG A 33 8.81 3.36 14.02
CA ARG A 33 7.44 3.87 13.84
C ARG A 33 6.92 4.58 15.08
N LEU A 34 7.21 4.04 16.28
CA LEU A 34 6.88 4.71 17.54
C LEU A 34 7.62 6.04 17.71
N LEU A 35 8.90 6.09 17.33
CA LEU A 35 9.65 7.35 17.32
C LEU A 35 9.04 8.35 16.33
N ALA A 36 8.68 7.91 15.12
CA ALA A 36 8.05 8.77 14.12
C ALA A 36 6.71 9.34 14.62
N LYS A 37 5.87 8.53 15.27
CA LYS A 37 4.65 8.99 15.95
C LYS A 37 4.98 10.07 17.00
N ALA A 38 5.97 9.84 17.86
CA ALA A 38 6.40 10.81 18.86
C ALA A 38 6.96 12.10 18.25
N CYS A 39 7.48 12.05 17.03
CA CYS A 39 7.97 13.20 16.26
C CYS A 39 6.90 13.86 15.37
N GLY A 40 5.63 13.43 15.43
CA GLY A 40 4.51 14.07 14.73
C GLY A 40 4.03 13.39 13.45
N ALA A 41 4.39 12.13 13.20
CA ALA A 41 3.70 11.34 12.17
C ALA A 41 2.29 10.99 12.64
N ASP A 42 1.28 11.28 11.83
CA ASP A 42 -0.13 10.93 12.13
C ASP A 42 -0.37 9.45 11.90
N VAL A 43 0.21 8.89 10.84
CA VAL A 43 0.03 7.49 10.43
C VAL A 43 1.38 6.85 10.11
N THR A 44 1.54 5.61 10.55
CA THR A 44 2.71 4.78 10.26
C THR A 44 2.25 3.50 9.58
N ILE A 45 3.10 2.96 8.70
CA ILE A 45 2.85 1.70 7.99
C ILE A 45 4.07 0.80 8.25
N THR A 46 3.83 -0.50 8.49
CA THR A 46 4.91 -1.46 8.79
C THR A 46 5.91 -1.57 7.63
N GLU A 47 7.01 -2.28 7.85
CA GLU A 47 7.70 -2.91 6.72
C GLU A 47 6.74 -3.78 5.89
N PHE A 48 7.09 -4.05 4.63
CA PHE A 48 6.32 -5.01 3.83
C PHE A 48 6.78 -6.46 4.02
N THR A 49 5.81 -7.35 4.17
CA THR A 49 6.03 -8.78 4.40
C THR A 49 5.43 -9.63 3.28
N ASN A 50 6.10 -10.72 2.92
CA ASN A 50 5.65 -11.62 1.87
C ASN A 50 4.43 -12.42 2.35
N SER A 51 3.32 -12.36 1.60
CA SER A 51 2.07 -13.03 1.95
C SER A 51 2.22 -14.55 2.04
N THR A 52 2.96 -15.20 1.12
CA THR A 52 3.26 -16.63 1.18
C THR A 52 4.00 -17.03 2.46
N ALA A 53 4.83 -16.14 3.00
CA ALA A 53 5.55 -16.41 4.24
C ALA A 53 4.65 -16.24 5.48
N LEU A 54 3.66 -15.34 5.42
CA LEU A 54 2.66 -15.17 6.47
C LEU A 54 1.63 -16.31 6.45
N SER A 55 1.12 -16.69 5.27
CA SER A 55 0.15 -17.78 5.09
C SER A 55 0.69 -19.14 5.56
N ARG A 56 2.01 -19.28 5.64
CA ARG A 56 2.71 -20.47 6.17
C ARG A 56 3.18 -20.30 7.61
N GLU A 57 2.69 -19.28 8.31
CA GLU A 57 2.98 -18.99 9.73
C GLU A 57 4.48 -18.88 10.07
N ALA A 58 5.30 -18.38 9.14
CA ALA A 58 6.73 -18.24 9.41
C ALA A 58 6.98 -17.17 10.49
N ALA A 59 7.43 -17.57 11.68
CA ALA A 59 7.61 -16.69 12.84
C ALA A 59 8.42 -15.40 12.58
N VAL A 60 9.43 -15.47 11.70
CA VAL A 60 10.25 -14.29 11.32
C VAL A 60 9.43 -13.24 10.58
N SER A 61 8.44 -13.66 9.79
CA SER A 61 7.56 -12.76 9.02
C SER A 61 6.57 -12.04 9.95
N TRP A 62 6.07 -12.73 10.97
CA TRP A 62 5.18 -12.15 11.98
C TRP A 62 5.88 -11.09 12.84
N ARG A 63 7.19 -11.23 13.08
CA ARG A 63 7.97 -10.20 13.78
C ARG A 63 7.94 -8.83 13.10
N LYS A 64 7.80 -8.79 11.76
CA LYS A 64 7.66 -7.52 11.01
C LYS A 64 6.27 -6.87 11.18
N MET A 65 5.32 -7.63 11.69
CA MET A 65 3.93 -7.23 11.95
C MET A 65 3.67 -7.00 13.45
N GLU A 66 4.73 -6.73 14.23
CA GLU A 66 4.58 -6.27 15.61
C GLU A 66 3.97 -4.86 15.63
N SER A 67 2.97 -4.67 16.49
CA SER A 67 2.32 -3.40 16.78
C SER A 67 2.47 -3.04 18.27
N HIS A 68 2.07 -1.83 18.63
CA HIS A 68 2.00 -1.38 20.01
C HIS A 68 0.68 -0.62 20.20
N GLU A 69 0.12 -0.63 21.41
CA GLU A 69 -1.18 0.00 21.72
C GLU A 69 -1.24 1.51 21.42
N THR A 70 -0.09 2.18 21.36
CA THR A 70 0.03 3.61 21.01
C THR A 70 0.20 3.85 19.51
N GLU A 71 0.43 2.80 18.72
CA GLU A 71 0.52 2.85 17.26
C GLU A 71 -0.86 2.60 16.63
N VAL A 72 -1.75 3.59 16.77
CA VAL A 72 -3.09 3.54 16.19
C VAL A 72 -3.21 4.56 15.05
N PRO A 73 -3.68 4.17 13.85
CA PRO A 73 -4.02 2.81 13.44
C PRO A 73 -2.79 1.91 13.24
N PHE A 74 -2.96 0.60 13.45
CA PHE A 74 -2.01 -0.42 13.03
C PHE A 74 -2.26 -0.79 11.56
N ILE A 75 -1.26 -0.53 10.70
CA ILE A 75 -1.35 -0.75 9.25
C ILE A 75 -0.23 -1.70 8.78
N PRO A 76 -0.44 -3.03 8.80
CA PRO A 76 0.46 -3.98 8.17
C PRO A 76 0.44 -3.86 6.64
N GLN A 77 1.62 -3.86 6.02
CA GLN A 77 1.78 -3.91 4.57
C GLN A 77 2.18 -5.31 4.09
N ILE A 78 1.44 -5.88 3.14
CA ILE A 78 1.75 -7.18 2.52
C ILE A 78 2.06 -7.08 1.03
N PHE A 79 2.76 -8.08 0.50
CA PHE A 79 3.02 -8.23 -0.93
C PHE A 79 3.09 -9.70 -1.33
N GLY A 80 2.72 -10.00 -2.57
CA GLY A 80 2.73 -11.35 -3.13
C GLY A 80 2.32 -11.34 -4.59
N GLY A 81 2.57 -12.46 -5.28
CA GLY A 81 2.14 -12.68 -6.67
C GLY A 81 0.98 -13.69 -6.79
N ASP A 82 0.73 -14.48 -5.74
CA ASP A 82 -0.38 -15.43 -5.69
C ASP A 82 -1.58 -14.81 -4.95
N ALA A 83 -2.74 -14.80 -5.62
CA ALA A 83 -3.95 -14.18 -5.07
C ALA A 83 -4.50 -14.94 -3.86
N GLY A 84 -4.33 -16.27 -3.81
CA GLY A 84 -4.78 -17.09 -2.69
C GLY A 84 -3.97 -16.84 -1.42
N ASP A 85 -2.65 -16.76 -1.53
CA ASP A 85 -1.75 -16.40 -0.43
C ASP A 85 -2.00 -14.97 0.05
N MET A 86 -2.22 -14.01 -0.86
CA MET A 86 -2.54 -12.63 -0.51
C MET A 86 -3.85 -12.53 0.27
N ALA A 87 -4.91 -13.21 -0.19
CA ALA A 87 -6.19 -13.28 0.50
C ALA A 87 -6.08 -13.93 1.88
N THR A 88 -5.41 -15.08 1.96
CA THR A 88 -5.21 -15.78 3.24
C THR A 88 -4.42 -14.91 4.22
N ALA A 89 -3.35 -14.24 3.77
CA ALA A 89 -2.59 -13.34 4.63
C ALA A 89 -3.42 -12.14 5.10
N ALA A 90 -4.30 -11.60 4.25
CA ALA A 90 -5.21 -10.52 4.65
C ALA A 90 -6.23 -11.01 5.71
N GLU A 91 -6.82 -12.19 5.54
CA GLU A 91 -7.73 -12.81 6.52
C GLU A 91 -7.04 -12.98 7.88
N MET A 92 -5.79 -13.47 7.90
CA MET A 92 -5.01 -13.61 9.14
C MET A 92 -4.70 -12.27 9.83
N LEU A 93 -4.50 -11.20 9.05
CA LEU A 93 -4.22 -9.87 9.58
C LEU A 93 -5.48 -9.14 10.05
N ALA A 94 -6.65 -9.46 9.49
CA ALA A 94 -7.91 -8.79 9.76
C ALA A 94 -8.34 -8.80 11.23
N GLU A 95 -7.88 -9.80 12.01
CA GLU A 95 -8.16 -9.88 13.45
C GLU A 95 -7.49 -8.77 14.27
N THR A 96 -6.39 -8.18 13.78
CA THR A 96 -5.57 -7.24 14.55
C THR A 96 -5.31 -5.91 13.83
N ALA A 97 -5.39 -5.90 12.50
CA ALA A 97 -5.13 -4.72 11.69
C ALA A 97 -6.34 -3.77 11.68
N ASP A 98 -6.07 -2.48 11.83
CA ASP A 98 -7.09 -1.45 11.60
C ASP A 98 -7.29 -1.19 10.10
N ILE A 99 -6.23 -1.35 9.31
CA ILE A 99 -6.17 -1.20 7.84
C ILE A 99 -5.12 -2.17 7.31
N ILE A 100 -5.35 -2.82 6.17
CA ILE A 100 -4.34 -3.65 5.50
C ILE A 100 -3.88 -2.95 4.22
N ASP A 101 -2.57 -2.72 4.07
CA ASP A 101 -2.00 -2.07 2.88
C ASP A 101 -1.33 -3.07 1.93
N LEU A 102 -1.59 -2.92 0.63
CA LEU A 102 -1.06 -3.79 -0.41
C LEU A 102 0.06 -3.10 -1.18
N ASN A 103 1.24 -3.73 -1.23
CA ASN A 103 2.40 -3.18 -1.92
C ASN A 103 2.47 -3.63 -3.39
N PHE A 104 2.16 -2.71 -4.29
CA PHE A 104 2.39 -2.81 -5.74
C PHE A 104 3.51 -1.88 -6.22
N GLY A 105 4.39 -1.44 -5.32
CA GLY A 105 5.42 -0.42 -5.60
C GLY A 105 6.86 -0.92 -5.53
N CYS A 106 7.12 -2.09 -4.94
CA CYS A 106 8.48 -2.55 -4.67
C CYS A 106 9.24 -2.94 -5.96
N PRO A 107 10.41 -2.33 -6.24
CA PRO A 107 11.21 -2.64 -7.41
C PRO A 107 12.27 -3.72 -7.19
N ALA A 108 12.34 -4.29 -5.97
CA ALA A 108 13.40 -5.22 -5.61
C ALA A 108 13.32 -6.49 -6.47
N PRO A 109 14.45 -6.97 -7.05
CA PRO A 109 14.44 -8.15 -7.91
C PRO A 109 13.86 -9.41 -7.24
N LYS A 110 14.00 -9.55 -5.92
CA LYS A 110 13.41 -10.66 -5.16
C LYS A 110 11.88 -10.63 -5.15
N VAL A 111 11.27 -9.46 -5.37
CA VAL A 111 9.82 -9.23 -5.41
C VAL A 111 9.31 -9.29 -6.85
N THR A 112 9.98 -8.60 -7.77
CA THR A 112 9.54 -8.57 -9.18
C THR A 112 9.72 -9.91 -9.90
N LYS A 113 10.65 -10.77 -9.47
CA LYS A 113 10.87 -12.11 -10.04
C LYS A 113 9.72 -13.09 -9.80
N ILE A 114 8.85 -12.83 -8.82
CA ILE A 114 7.67 -13.65 -8.53
C ILE A 114 6.39 -12.95 -9.00
N CYS A 115 6.51 -12.03 -9.97
CA CYS A 115 5.40 -11.19 -10.44
C CYS A 115 4.66 -10.49 -9.30
N ALA A 116 5.41 -9.85 -8.38
CA ALA A 116 4.85 -9.08 -7.29
C ALA A 116 5.38 -7.63 -7.28
N GLY A 117 4.81 -6.78 -6.43
CA GLY A 117 5.22 -5.37 -6.34
C GLY A 117 4.91 -4.62 -7.64
N ALA A 118 5.82 -3.76 -8.08
CA ALA A 118 5.57 -2.93 -9.27
C ALA A 118 5.59 -3.71 -10.60
N ALA A 119 5.93 -5.00 -10.58
CA ALA A 119 5.79 -5.86 -11.75
C ALA A 119 4.31 -6.14 -12.08
N LEU A 120 3.43 -6.23 -11.06
CA LEU A 120 1.99 -6.44 -11.26
C LEU A 120 1.30 -5.28 -11.99
N MET A 121 1.90 -4.09 -11.98
CA MET A 121 1.42 -2.99 -12.81
C MET A 121 1.54 -3.27 -14.31
N GLY A 122 2.32 -4.26 -14.73
CA GLY A 122 2.35 -4.76 -16.12
C GLY A 122 1.15 -5.64 -16.48
N GLU A 123 0.41 -6.12 -15.49
CA GLU A 123 -0.79 -6.95 -15.64
C GLU A 123 -1.96 -6.37 -14.80
N PRO A 124 -2.50 -5.19 -15.19
CA PRO A 124 -3.50 -4.46 -14.39
C PRO A 124 -4.73 -5.28 -14.02
N ASP A 125 -5.25 -6.09 -14.93
CA ASP A 125 -6.44 -6.91 -14.68
C ASP A 125 -6.21 -7.95 -13.57
N ASN A 126 -5.02 -8.55 -13.54
CA ASN A 126 -4.63 -9.49 -12.49
C ASN A 126 -4.45 -8.79 -11.15
N LEU A 127 -3.87 -7.59 -11.16
CA LEU A 127 -3.74 -6.75 -9.96
C LEU A 127 -5.12 -6.41 -9.39
N VAL A 128 -6.04 -5.89 -10.21
CA VAL A 128 -7.38 -5.47 -9.77
C VAL A 128 -8.19 -6.67 -9.28
N SER A 129 -8.17 -7.80 -10.00
CA SER A 129 -8.84 -9.04 -9.60
C SER A 129 -8.32 -9.58 -8.27
N MET A 130 -7.01 -9.49 -8.03
CA MET A 130 -6.41 -9.85 -6.73
C MET A 130 -6.94 -8.95 -5.61
N VAL A 131 -7.02 -7.63 -5.82
CA VAL A 131 -7.51 -6.70 -4.80
C VAL A 131 -9.00 -6.91 -4.51
N ASP A 132 -9.83 -7.07 -5.55
CA ASP A 132 -11.26 -7.38 -5.39
C ASP A 132 -11.44 -8.67 -4.58
N GLY A 133 -10.73 -9.74 -4.95
CA GLY A 133 -10.78 -11.01 -4.23
C GLY A 133 -10.41 -10.90 -2.74
N ILE A 134 -9.50 -9.99 -2.37
CA ILE A 134 -9.16 -9.70 -0.97
C ILE A 134 -10.28 -8.92 -0.28
N ILE A 135 -10.79 -7.86 -0.91
CA ILE A 135 -11.86 -7.00 -0.36
C ILE A 135 -13.13 -7.82 -0.08
N GLN A 136 -13.46 -8.81 -0.93
CA GLN A 136 -14.62 -9.68 -0.70
C GLN A 136 -14.47 -10.64 0.49
N ARG A 137 -13.27 -10.76 1.09
CA ARG A 137 -12.97 -11.75 2.14
C ARG A 137 -12.76 -11.14 3.52
N VAL A 138 -12.49 -9.84 3.61
CA VAL A 138 -12.22 -9.16 4.88
C VAL A 138 -13.01 -7.87 5.00
N ASP A 139 -13.59 -7.62 6.17
CA ASP A 139 -14.24 -6.34 6.48
C ASP A 139 -13.21 -5.23 6.77
N THR A 140 -11.95 -5.62 7.06
CA THR A 140 -10.85 -4.69 7.30
C THR A 140 -10.55 -3.88 6.03
N PRO A 141 -10.44 -2.54 6.13
CA PRO A 141 -10.20 -1.68 4.97
C PRO A 141 -8.91 -2.03 4.25
N ILE A 142 -8.99 -2.14 2.93
CA ILE A 142 -7.84 -2.38 2.07
C ILE A 142 -7.37 -1.08 1.44
N THR A 143 -6.07 -0.79 1.57
CA THR A 143 -5.39 0.30 0.88
C THR A 143 -4.31 -0.24 -0.05
N ALA A 144 -3.91 0.55 -1.05
CA ALA A 144 -2.88 0.11 -1.99
C ALA A 144 -1.84 1.19 -2.27
N LYS A 145 -0.58 0.78 -2.28
CA LYS A 145 0.56 1.63 -2.64
C LYS A 145 1.22 1.16 -3.93
N MET A 146 1.28 2.03 -4.92
CA MET A 146 1.85 1.73 -6.24
C MET A 146 2.85 2.79 -6.73
N ARG A 147 3.37 2.55 -7.94
CA ARG A 147 4.23 3.48 -8.70
C ARG A 147 3.43 4.09 -9.86
N LEU A 148 4.08 4.84 -10.75
CA LEU A 148 3.42 5.36 -11.95
C LEU A 148 3.15 4.31 -13.05
N GLY A 149 3.87 3.18 -12.98
CA GLY A 149 3.85 2.12 -13.97
C GLY A 149 5.21 1.42 -14.07
N THR A 150 5.35 0.51 -15.03
CA THR A 150 6.59 -0.28 -15.19
C THR A 150 7.75 0.54 -15.77
N GLY A 151 7.45 1.57 -16.58
CA GLY A 151 8.45 2.34 -17.33
C GLY A 151 8.93 1.66 -18.62
N GLN A 152 8.24 0.62 -19.09
CA GLN A 152 8.41 0.04 -20.44
C GLN A 152 7.42 0.60 -21.47
N GLY A 153 6.41 1.36 -21.02
CA GLY A 153 5.40 1.99 -21.85
C GLY A 153 4.85 3.24 -21.17
N ALA A 154 3.62 3.62 -21.52
CA ALA A 154 2.91 4.70 -20.85
C ALA A 154 2.70 4.38 -19.36
N ASN A 155 2.62 5.43 -18.53
CA ASN A 155 2.15 5.30 -17.16
C ASN A 155 0.70 4.82 -17.17
N ASN A 156 0.33 3.98 -16.22
CA ASN A 156 -1.00 3.37 -16.11
C ASN A 156 -1.58 3.45 -14.68
N ALA A 157 -0.95 4.26 -13.81
CA ALA A 157 -1.40 4.41 -12.43
C ALA A 157 -2.81 4.99 -12.32
N LEU A 158 -3.20 5.93 -13.19
CA LEU A 158 -4.54 6.53 -13.17
C LEU A 158 -5.61 5.49 -13.45
N GLU A 159 -5.43 4.70 -14.50
CA GLU A 159 -6.34 3.64 -14.92
C GLU A 159 -6.46 2.56 -13.84
N ILE A 160 -5.31 2.13 -13.27
CA ILE A 160 -5.31 1.18 -12.15
C ILE A 160 -6.04 1.77 -10.93
N CYS A 161 -5.79 3.04 -10.59
CA CYS A 161 -6.44 3.68 -9.44
C CYS A 161 -7.97 3.75 -9.61
N LYS A 162 -8.47 4.05 -10.81
CA LYS A 162 -9.91 4.02 -11.11
C LYS A 162 -10.50 2.62 -10.91
N SER A 163 -9.85 1.59 -11.44
CA SER A 163 -10.32 0.21 -11.25
C SER A 163 -10.23 -0.25 -9.79
N LEU A 164 -9.23 0.22 -9.03
CA LEU A 164 -9.12 -0.07 -7.60
C LEU A 164 -10.18 0.67 -6.77
N GLU A 165 -10.58 1.87 -7.19
CA GLU A 165 -11.72 2.58 -6.61
C GLU A 165 -13.03 1.80 -6.85
N ASP A 166 -13.26 1.32 -8.08
CA ASP A 166 -14.47 0.58 -8.43
C ASP A 166 -14.67 -0.69 -7.59
N VAL A 167 -13.57 -1.37 -7.20
CA VAL A 167 -13.60 -2.56 -6.34
C VAL A 167 -13.61 -2.23 -4.84
N GLY A 168 -13.52 -0.95 -4.46
CA GLY A 168 -13.70 -0.48 -3.09
C GLY A 168 -12.43 -0.33 -2.25
N THR A 169 -11.27 -0.06 -2.86
CA THR A 169 -10.09 0.33 -2.07
C THR A 169 -10.37 1.63 -1.29
N ALA A 170 -9.96 1.65 -0.03
CA ALA A 170 -10.34 2.73 0.87
C ALA A 170 -9.40 3.95 0.80
N ARG A 171 -8.16 3.74 0.34
CA ARG A 171 -7.16 4.79 0.09
C ARG A 171 -6.10 4.25 -0.86
N LEU A 172 -5.57 5.13 -1.70
CA LEU A 172 -4.50 4.84 -2.63
C LEU A 172 -3.25 5.64 -2.26
N CYS A 173 -2.08 5.18 -2.68
CA CYS A 173 -0.83 5.91 -2.51
C CYS A 173 0.02 5.73 -3.76
N VAL A 174 0.39 6.84 -4.40
CA VAL A 174 1.18 6.82 -5.64
C VAL A 174 2.58 7.37 -5.40
N HIS A 175 3.59 6.53 -5.61
CA HIS A 175 4.96 7.00 -5.76
C HIS A 175 5.11 7.54 -7.18
N GLY A 176 5.40 8.85 -7.32
CA GLY A 176 5.60 9.57 -8.59
C GLY A 176 6.83 9.14 -9.41
N ARG A 177 7.22 7.88 -9.38
CA ARG A 177 8.25 7.29 -10.24
C ARG A 177 7.79 5.94 -10.75
N THR A 178 8.21 5.56 -11.95
CA THR A 178 8.04 4.22 -12.50
C THR A 178 8.94 3.20 -11.80
N LEU A 179 8.68 1.91 -12.02
CA LEU A 179 9.53 0.81 -11.59
C LEU A 179 10.95 0.95 -12.14
N ARG A 180 11.09 1.24 -13.44
CA ARG A 180 12.38 1.40 -14.11
C ARG A 180 13.24 2.52 -13.53
N GLN A 181 12.62 3.63 -13.12
CA GLN A 181 13.33 4.75 -12.49
C GLN A 181 13.91 4.39 -11.12
N ARG A 182 13.31 3.44 -10.38
CA ARG A 182 13.67 3.16 -8.97
C ARG A 182 13.63 4.46 -8.14
N TYR A 183 14.80 5.02 -7.82
CA TYR A 183 14.97 6.28 -7.07
C TYR A 183 15.70 7.36 -7.88
N SER A 184 16.04 7.11 -9.15
CA SER A 184 16.66 8.13 -9.99
C SER A 184 15.66 9.18 -10.44
N GLY A 185 16.20 10.31 -10.92
CA GLY A 185 15.40 11.43 -11.39
C GLY A 185 14.49 12.04 -10.32
N GLU A 186 13.52 12.82 -10.78
CA GLU A 186 12.58 13.53 -9.94
C GLU A 186 11.24 12.81 -9.87
N ALA A 187 10.48 13.07 -8.80
CA ALA A 187 9.11 12.57 -8.70
C ALA A 187 8.21 13.41 -9.63
N ASP A 188 7.43 12.73 -10.47
CA ASP A 188 6.45 13.36 -11.34
C ASP A 188 5.15 13.62 -10.58
N TRP A 189 5.06 14.83 -10.03
CA TRP A 189 3.89 15.35 -9.32
C TRP A 189 2.71 15.63 -10.26
N THR A 190 2.95 15.85 -11.55
CA THR A 190 1.88 16.07 -12.54
C THR A 190 1.07 14.79 -12.72
N SER A 191 1.74 13.65 -12.83
CA SER A 191 1.08 12.34 -12.86
C SER A 191 0.33 12.03 -11.56
N ILE A 192 0.91 12.35 -10.38
CA ILE A 192 0.20 12.20 -9.10
C ILE A 192 -1.06 13.05 -9.08
N LYS A 193 -0.98 14.32 -9.50
CA LYS A 193 -2.14 15.22 -9.58
C LYS A 193 -3.23 14.65 -10.50
N ALA A 194 -2.86 14.10 -11.66
CA ALA A 194 -3.83 13.48 -12.55
C ALA A 194 -4.57 12.30 -11.90
N VAL A 195 -3.87 11.51 -11.07
CA VAL A 195 -4.51 10.46 -10.26
C VAL A 195 -5.45 11.07 -9.23
N VAL A 196 -4.99 12.03 -8.43
CA VAL A 196 -5.81 12.72 -7.41
C VAL A 196 -7.08 13.31 -8.03
N ASP A 197 -6.99 13.94 -9.20
CA ASP A 197 -8.15 14.55 -9.88
C ASP A 197 -9.08 13.50 -10.51
N GLY A 198 -8.60 12.27 -10.71
CA GLY A 198 -9.27 11.25 -11.52
C GLY A 198 -10.06 10.18 -10.75
N VAL A 199 -9.97 10.15 -9.42
CA VAL A 199 -10.68 9.20 -8.53
C VAL A 199 -11.26 9.95 -7.32
N GLU A 200 -12.34 9.48 -6.73
CA GLU A 200 -12.95 10.04 -5.50
C GLU A 200 -12.31 9.49 -4.22
N THR A 201 -11.61 8.37 -4.33
CA THR A 201 -10.85 7.71 -3.28
C THR A 201 -9.68 8.61 -2.88
N PRO A 202 -9.36 8.78 -1.57
CA PRO A 202 -8.21 9.56 -1.16
C PRO A 202 -6.90 8.96 -1.71
N VAL A 203 -6.02 9.81 -2.23
CA VAL A 203 -4.72 9.47 -2.84
C VAL A 203 -3.58 10.20 -2.13
#